data_AF-A0A968YMV8-F1
#
_entry.id   AF-A0A968YMV8-F1
#
_cell.length_a   1.000
_cell.length_b   1.000
_cell.length_c   1.000
_cell.angle_alpha   90.00
_cell.angle_beta   90.00
_cell.angle_gamma   90.00
#
_symmetry.space_group_name_H-M   'P 1'
#
loop_
_entity.id
_entity.type
_entity.pdbx_description
1 polymer ?
#
loop_
_entity_poly.entity_id
_entity_poly.type
_entity_poly.pdbx_seq_one_letter_code
_entity_poly.pdbx_strand_id
1 'polypeptide(L)' 'MRSAIDPKVGNKVLILRPSYVSGKVGVICDKEVLSGGHLSGRWLIRVDSEDIVVSLTPKEFKVVNDDFKMF' A
#
# COMPACT_ATOMS: atom_id res chain seq x y z
N MET A 1 -11.54 11.76 15.02
CA MET A 1 -10.12 11.42 14.84
C MET A 1 -10.04 10.34 13.78
N ARG A 2 -9.32 10.55 12.68
CA ARG A 2 -9.13 9.47 11.68
C ARG A 2 -8.22 8.45 12.33
N SER A 3 -8.72 7.25 12.65
CA SER A 3 -7.85 6.14 13.03
C SER A 3 -6.82 5.98 11.92
N ALA A 4 -5.56 6.32 12.21
CA ALA A 4 -4.45 5.98 11.35
C ALA A 4 -4.33 4.46 11.44
N ILE A 5 -4.99 3.74 10.54
CA ILE A 5 -4.83 2.29 10.45
C ILE A 5 -3.36 2.08 10.10
N ASP A 6 -2.63 1.48 11.04
CA ASP A 6 -1.24 1.11 10.81
C ASP A 6 -1.21 0.07 9.68
N PRO A 7 -0.47 0.30 8.59
CA PRO A 7 -0.45 -0.63 7.47
C PRO A 7 0.06 -2.00 7.90
N LYS A 8 -0.61 -3.07 7.46
CA LYS A 8 -0.21 -4.45 7.73
C LYS A 8 -0.14 -5.27 6.45
N VAL A 9 0.75 -6.26 6.43
CA VAL A 9 0.80 -7.26 5.36
C VAL A 9 -0.58 -7.90 5.17
N GLY A 10 -0.99 -8.03 3.91
CA GLY A 10 -2.31 -8.53 3.51
C GLY A 10 -3.40 -7.47 3.48
N ASN A 11 -3.19 -6.25 3.97
CA ASN A 11 -4.18 -5.19 3.82
C ASN A 11 -4.33 -4.74 2.36
N LYS A 12 -5.59 -4.52 1.95
CA LYS A 12 -5.90 -3.80 0.73
C LYS A 12 -5.63 -2.32 0.90
N VAL A 13 -5.11 -1.71 -0.14
CA VAL A 13 -4.79 -0.28 -0.16
C VAL A 13 -5.26 0.36 -1.46
N LEU A 14 -5.74 1.60 -1.36
CA LEU A 14 -5.94 2.49 -2.48
C LEU A 14 -4.66 3.29 -2.70
N ILE A 15 -4.07 3.16 -3.88
CA ILE A 15 -2.85 3.88 -4.25
C ILE A 15 -3.22 5.31 -4.64
N LEU A 16 -2.62 6.30 -4.00
CA LEU A 16 -2.82 7.72 -4.30
C LEU A 16 -1.77 8.24 -5.28
N ARG A 17 -0.55 7.72 -5.18
CA ARG A 17 0.62 8.10 -5.98
C ARG A 17 1.54 6.88 -6.13
N PRO A 18 2.42 6.88 -7.15
CA PRO A 18 2.55 7.84 -8.26
C PRO A 18 1.43 7.72 -9.31
N SER A 19 1.38 8.65 -10.28
CA SER A 19 0.26 8.79 -11.23
C SER A 19 -0.04 7.54 -12.07
N TYR A 20 0.98 6.76 -12.43
CA TYR A 20 0.81 5.56 -13.26
C TYR A 20 0.07 4.41 -12.54
N VAL A 21 -0.01 4.45 -11.20
CA VAL A 21 -0.76 3.50 -10.36
C VAL A 21 -1.82 4.17 -9.49
N SER A 22 -1.98 5.50 -9.62
CA SER A 22 -2.97 6.25 -8.83
C SER A 22 -4.39 5.78 -9.14
N GLY A 23 -5.21 5.64 -8.10
CA GLY A 23 -6.58 5.13 -8.19
C GLY A 23 -6.69 3.61 -8.24
N LYS A 24 -5.58 2.88 -8.41
CA LYS A 24 -5.58 1.42 -8.38
C LYS A 24 -5.61 0.88 -6.96
N VAL A 25 -6.15 -0.32 -6.81
CA VAL A 25 -6.11 -1.09 -5.58
C VAL A 25 -4.93 -2.07 -5.63
N GLY A 26 -4.31 -2.28 -4.49
CA GLY A 26 -3.28 -3.31 -4.34
C GLY A 26 -3.29 -3.90 -2.95
N VAL A 27 -2.39 -4.84 -2.72
CA VAL A 27 -2.21 -5.53 -1.44
C VAL A 27 -0.80 -5.30 -0.92
N ILE A 28 -0.69 -5.00 0.37
CA ILE A 28 0.61 -4.89 1.06
C ILE A 28 1.23 -6.29 1.14
N CYS A 29 2.41 -6.44 0.54
CA CYS A 29 3.19 -7.68 0.56
C CYS A 29 4.18 -7.68 1.73
N ASP A 30 4.95 -6.61 1.90
CA ASP A 30 5.95 -6.50 2.96
C ASP A 30 6.41 -5.04 3.16
N LYS A 31 7.22 -4.79 4.19
CA LYS A 31 8.04 -3.58 4.30
C LYS A 31 9.28 -3.72 3.41
N GLU A 32 9.71 -2.62 2.81
CA GLU A 32 10.94 -2.59 2.03
C GLU A 32 12.15 -2.69 2.97
N VAL A 33 12.97 -3.71 2.73
CA VAL A 33 14.24 -3.97 3.43
C VAL A 33 15.39 -3.61 2.49
N LEU A 34 16.24 -2.68 2.90
CA LEU A 34 17.45 -2.28 2.18
C LEU A 34 18.58 -3.29 2.42
N SER A 35 19.60 -3.20 1.58
CA SER A 35 20.84 -3.95 1.78
C SER A 35 21.40 -3.69 3.20
N GLY A 36 21.68 -4.76 3.94
CA GLY A 36 22.09 -4.67 5.35
C GLY A 36 20.96 -4.83 6.37
N GLY A 37 19.72 -5.11 5.94
CA GLY A 37 18.60 -5.44 6.85
C GLY A 37 17.88 -4.23 7.44
N HIS A 38 18.21 -3.01 6.99
CA HIS A 38 17.55 -1.80 7.46
C HIS A 38 16.22 -1.58 6.74
N LEU A 39 15.18 -1.21 7.49
CA LEU A 39 13.88 -0.86 6.92
C LEU A 39 13.94 0.52 6.26
N SER A 40 13.48 0.64 5.01
CA SER A 40 13.41 1.95 4.33
C SER A 40 12.24 2.82 4.83
N GLY A 41 11.29 2.24 5.59
CA GLY A 41 10.02 2.89 5.92
C GLY A 41 9.01 2.94 4.77
N ARG A 42 9.31 2.27 3.65
CA ARG A 42 8.42 2.06 2.51
C ARG A 42 7.78 0.68 2.57
N TRP A 43 6.70 0.52 1.84
CA TRP A 43 5.91 -0.69 1.73
C TRP A 43 5.89 -1.19 0.30
N LEU A 44 6.08 -2.49 0.12
CA LEU A 44 5.93 -3.19 -1.14
C LEU A 44 4.46 -3.54 -1.32
N ILE A 45 3.86 -3.01 -2.39
CA ILE A 45 2.46 -3.21 -2.72
C ILE A 45 2.37 -3.84 -4.11
N ARG A 46 1.73 -5.00 -4.19
CA ARG A 46 1.37 -5.62 -5.47
C ARG A 46 0.06 -5.00 -5.95
N VAL A 47 0.04 -4.51 -7.18
CA VAL A 47 -1.15 -3.91 -7.80
C VAL A 47 -2.07 -5.04 -8.28
N ASP A 48 -3.37 -4.96 -8.02
CA ASP A 48 -4.28 -6.08 -8.35
C ASP A 48 -4.53 -6.22 -9.86
N SER A 49 -4.53 -5.09 -10.58
CA SER A 49 -4.84 -5.06 -12.02
C SER A 49 -3.63 -5.33 -12.93
N GLU A 50 -2.43 -5.35 -12.38
CA GLU A 50 -1.17 -5.37 -13.13
C GLU A 50 -0.13 -6.22 -12.40
N ASP A 51 0.70 -6.95 -13.15
CA ASP A 51 1.78 -7.77 -12.57
C ASP A 51 3.00 -6.90 -12.20
N ILE A 52 2.76 -5.90 -11.34
CA ILE A 52 3.79 -4.98 -10.86
C ILE A 52 3.75 -4.86 -9.34
N VAL A 53 4.93 -4.65 -8.76
CA VAL A 53 5.11 -4.30 -7.35
C VAL A 53 5.69 -2.89 -7.28
N VAL A 54 5.11 -2.05 -6.41
CA VAL A 54 5.56 -0.69 -6.18
C VAL A 54 6.02 -0.50 -4.74
N SER A 55 7.06 0.31 -4.55
CA SER A 55 7.59 0.69 -3.23
C SER A 55 7.09 2.08 -2.85
N LEU A 56 6.15 2.14 -1.90
CA LEU A 56 5.44 3.37 -1.52
C LEU A 56 5.63 3.74 -0.05
N THR A 57 5.70 5.03 0.21
CA THR A 57 5.62 5.57 1.58
C THR A 57 4.18 5.53 2.10
N PRO A 58 3.96 5.52 3.43
CA PRO A 58 2.62 5.55 4.02
C PRO A 58 1.73 6.75 3.62
N LYS A 59 2.30 7.79 3.00
CA LYS A 59 1.58 8.97 2.51
C LYS A 59 1.04 8.78 1.08
N GLU A 60 1.52 7.79 0.37
CA GLU A 60 1.23 7.55 -1.06
C GLU A 60 0.10 6.54 -1.26
N PHE A 61 -0.43 5.94 -0.19
CA PHE A 61 -1.56 5.04 -0.24
C PHE A 61 -2.46 5.21 0.99
N LYS A 62 -3.65 4.61 0.95
CA LYS A 62 -4.58 4.50 2.10
C LYS A 62 -5.01 3.06 2.27
N VAL A 63 -4.98 2.55 3.50
CA VAL A 63 -5.56 1.25 3.83
C VAL A 63 -7.08 1.32 3.64
N VAL A 64 -7.62 0.36 2.88
CA VAL A 64 -9.04 0.19 2.64
C VAL A 64 -9.52 -0.83 3.68
N ASN A 65 -10.35 -0.39 4.63
CA ASN A 65 -11.07 -1.32 5.50
C ASN A 65 -12.13 -2.04 4.66
N ASP A 66 -12.38 -3.32 4.93
CA ASP A 66 -13.48 -4.10 4.32
C ASP A 66 -14.88 -3.48 4.55
N ASP A 67 -14.96 -2.41 5.35
CA ASP A 67 -16.16 -1.56 5.48
C ASP A 67 -16.46 -0.70 4.24
N PHE A 68 -15.64 -0.76 3.18
CA PHE A 68 -16.03 -0.29 1.84
C PHE A 68 -17.07 -1.24 1.23
N LYS A 69 -18.26 -1.30 1.85
CA LYS A 69 -19.50 -1.60 1.12
C LYS A 69 -19.67 -0.48 0.10
N MET A 70 -19.35 -0.78 -1.16
CA MET A 70 -19.85 0.00 -2.28
C MET A 70 -21.38 -0.05 -2.23
N PHE A 71 -22.00 1.07 -1.86
CA PHE A 71 -23.40 1.35 -2.14
C PHE A 71 -23.48 2.03 -3.50
#